data_AF-A0AAE4P7B6-F1
#
_entry.id   AF-A0AAE4P7B6-F1
#
_cell.length_a   1.000
_cell.length_b   1.000
_cell.length_c   1.000
_cell.angle_alpha   90.00
_cell.angle_beta   90.00
_cell.angle_gamma   90.00
#
_symmetry.space_group_name_H-M   'P 1'
#
loop_
_entity.id
_entity.type
_entity.pdbx_description
1 polymer ?
#
loop_
_entity_poly.entity_id
_entity_poly.type
_entity_poly.pdbx_seq_one_letter_code
_entity_poly.pdbx_strand_id
1 'polypeptide(L)'
;MKNLATYDLMESIRNTNQWLGASALAMASYPITGIVPNPMFKMMAAWGEVTERSFARMVAKPDWNIYTVVAEDGRDHIVDIETVVERPFGDLIHFNVRGREPKKRRVLLVAPMSGHYATLLRSTVASLLPDCEVYITDWHNARDIPVSEGKFDIEDYTLYLVDFMKELGSDINVIAVCQPAPLALAATAYLAEEDPKAQPRTLTLIGGPIDPDAAATDVTDFGNRITMGQLEQLAIQRVGFKYAGVGRLVYPGLLQLTSFMSMNMDRHAKAFGDQILRAAKGEASDHDKHNRFYDEYLAVMDMTAEFYLSTVDRVFKNLEIAQNRFVVNGKTVDIGKITDVAVKTVEGEEDDISAPGQCVAALDLLTGLSDDKKANHLEPGAGHYGIFAGKSWRNNIRPLVLDFIDANSDGPKGNVTKLKTA
;
A
#
# COMPACT_ATOMS: atom_id res chain seq x y z
N MET A 1 -29.78 5.16 -7.72
CA MET A 1 -29.81 3.86 -8.42
C MET A 1 -28.77 3.76 -9.54
N LYS A 2 -28.51 4.84 -10.30
CA LYS A 2 -27.34 4.89 -11.21
C LYS A 2 -26.07 4.55 -10.42
N ASN A 3 -25.22 3.69 -10.98
CA ASN A 3 -23.95 3.18 -10.43
C ASN A 3 -24.02 2.15 -9.29
N LEU A 4 -25.19 1.87 -8.71
CA LEU A 4 -25.34 0.81 -7.69
C LEU A 4 -25.54 -0.56 -8.35
N ALA A 5 -26.43 -0.63 -9.35
CA ALA A 5 -26.68 -1.86 -10.10
C ALA A 5 -25.43 -2.36 -10.86
N THR A 6 -24.56 -1.45 -11.30
CA THR A 6 -23.29 -1.78 -11.97
C THR A 6 -22.27 -2.36 -10.99
N TYR A 7 -22.20 -1.84 -9.76
CA TYR A 7 -21.36 -2.42 -8.71
C TYR A 7 -21.81 -3.84 -8.36
N ASP A 8 -23.12 -4.04 -8.11
CA ASP A 8 -23.66 -5.37 -7.84
C ASP A 8 -23.53 -6.31 -9.03
N LEU A 9 -23.58 -5.81 -10.27
CA LEU A 9 -23.29 -6.60 -11.47
C LEU A 9 -21.83 -7.06 -11.51
N MET A 10 -20.86 -6.18 -11.21
CA MET A 10 -19.45 -6.55 -11.13
C MET A 10 -19.22 -7.64 -10.08
N GLU A 11 -19.80 -7.49 -8.89
CA GLU A 11 -19.75 -8.50 -7.83
C GLU A 11 -20.44 -9.80 -8.23
N SER A 12 -21.56 -9.73 -8.95
CA SER A 12 -22.28 -10.90 -9.46
C SER A 12 -21.45 -11.67 -10.49
N ILE A 13 -20.79 -10.96 -11.41
CA ILE A 13 -19.89 -11.57 -12.40
C ILE A 13 -18.72 -12.26 -11.69
N ARG A 14 -18.08 -11.59 -10.72
CA ARG A 14 -16.99 -12.16 -9.93
C ARG A 14 -17.42 -13.42 -9.18
N ASN A 15 -18.52 -13.36 -8.43
CA ASN A 15 -19.09 -14.51 -7.71
C ASN A 15 -19.44 -15.66 -8.66
N THR A 16 -20.03 -15.36 -9.82
CA THR A 16 -20.40 -16.37 -10.81
C THR A 16 -19.17 -17.09 -11.33
N ASN A 17 -18.08 -16.38 -11.64
CA ASN A 17 -16.85 -17.02 -12.09
C ASN A 17 -16.17 -17.86 -11.00
N GLN A 18 -16.19 -17.40 -9.75
CA GLN A 18 -15.74 -18.20 -8.61
C GLN A 18 -16.55 -19.51 -8.51
N TRP A 19 -17.88 -19.41 -8.60
CA TRP A 19 -18.78 -20.56 -8.56
C TRP A 19 -18.55 -21.54 -9.72
N LEU A 20 -18.31 -21.04 -10.94
CA LEU A 20 -17.97 -21.87 -12.10
C LEU A 20 -16.65 -22.63 -11.88
N GLY A 21 -15.62 -21.96 -11.36
CA GLY A 21 -14.34 -22.59 -11.02
C GLY A 21 -14.50 -23.71 -9.99
N ALA A 22 -15.19 -23.42 -8.88
CA ALA A 22 -15.47 -24.40 -7.82
C ALA A 22 -16.25 -25.62 -8.35
N SER A 23 -17.26 -25.37 -9.19
CA SER A 23 -18.09 -26.42 -9.78
C SER A 23 -17.29 -27.31 -10.74
N ALA A 24 -16.44 -26.73 -11.58
CA ALA A 24 -15.57 -27.48 -12.49
C ALA A 24 -14.57 -28.36 -11.72
N LEU A 25 -13.96 -27.82 -10.65
CA LEU A 25 -13.06 -28.59 -9.78
C LEU A 25 -13.78 -29.79 -9.14
N ALA A 26 -14.97 -29.55 -8.58
CA ALA A 26 -15.76 -30.61 -7.93
C ALA A 26 -16.17 -31.70 -8.94
N MET A 27 -16.70 -31.33 -10.10
CA MET A 27 -17.11 -32.28 -11.14
C MET A 27 -15.93 -33.13 -11.65
N ALA A 28 -14.76 -32.50 -11.84
CA ALA A 28 -13.57 -33.18 -12.34
C ALA A 28 -12.95 -34.17 -11.34
N SER A 29 -13.17 -33.93 -10.04
CA SER A 29 -12.49 -34.64 -8.95
C SER A 29 -13.28 -35.82 -8.39
N TYR A 30 -14.44 -36.18 -8.96
CA TYR A 30 -15.19 -37.36 -8.55
C TYR A 30 -14.38 -38.65 -8.79
N PRO A 31 -14.38 -39.64 -7.87
CA PRO A 31 -13.63 -40.88 -8.04
C PRO A 31 -13.92 -41.62 -9.36
N ILE A 32 -15.14 -41.48 -9.90
CA ILE A 32 -15.54 -42.10 -11.17
C ILE A 32 -14.73 -41.57 -12.37
N THR A 33 -14.22 -40.33 -12.32
CA THR A 33 -13.36 -39.77 -13.38
C THR A 33 -11.99 -40.43 -13.41
N GLY A 34 -11.57 -41.09 -12.31
CA GLY A 34 -10.34 -41.87 -12.24
C GLY A 34 -10.42 -43.25 -12.91
N ILE A 35 -11.63 -43.74 -13.22
CA ILE A 35 -11.82 -45.05 -13.89
C ILE A 35 -11.33 -45.00 -15.34
N VAL A 36 -11.54 -43.87 -16.02
CA VAL A 36 -11.09 -43.65 -17.39
C VAL A 36 -10.00 -42.57 -17.36
N PRO A 37 -8.72 -42.91 -17.60
CA PRO A 37 -7.63 -41.94 -17.57
C PRO A 37 -7.72 -40.98 -18.77
N ASN A 38 -8.56 -39.95 -18.64
CA ASN A 38 -8.73 -38.87 -19.60
C ASN A 38 -8.07 -37.59 -19.06
N PRO A 39 -7.00 -37.07 -19.72
CA PRO A 39 -6.33 -35.84 -19.32
C PRO A 39 -7.26 -34.62 -19.23
N MET A 40 -8.40 -34.62 -19.92
CA MET A 40 -9.39 -33.55 -19.88
C MET A 40 -9.89 -33.29 -18.45
N PHE A 41 -10.12 -34.34 -17.64
CA PHE A 41 -10.59 -34.15 -16.27
C PHE A 41 -9.52 -33.49 -15.38
N LYS A 42 -8.25 -33.85 -15.55
CA LYS A 42 -7.14 -33.16 -14.83
C LYS A 42 -7.04 -31.70 -15.22
N MET A 43 -7.17 -31.39 -16.51
CA MET A 43 -7.17 -30.00 -16.99
C MET A 43 -8.38 -29.22 -16.47
N MET A 44 -9.56 -29.83 -16.43
CA MET A 44 -10.77 -29.20 -15.89
C MET A 44 -10.66 -28.96 -14.38
N ALA A 45 -10.11 -29.91 -13.61
CA ALA A 45 -9.83 -29.74 -12.20
C ALA A 45 -8.88 -28.57 -11.94
N ALA A 46 -7.74 -28.56 -12.65
CA ALA A 46 -6.73 -27.51 -12.55
C ALA A 46 -7.26 -26.13 -12.95
N TRP A 47 -8.04 -26.04 -14.04
CA TRP A 47 -8.71 -24.81 -14.43
C TRP A 47 -9.67 -24.35 -13.33
N GLY A 48 -10.45 -25.27 -12.76
CA GLY A 48 -11.39 -24.99 -11.67
C GLY A 48 -10.68 -24.44 -10.42
N GLU A 49 -9.60 -25.09 -10.00
CA GLU A 49 -8.77 -24.67 -8.86
C GLU A 49 -8.20 -23.26 -9.03
N VAL A 50 -7.52 -23.01 -10.16
CA VAL A 50 -6.89 -21.71 -10.43
C VAL A 50 -7.94 -20.61 -10.59
N THR A 51 -9.06 -20.90 -11.24
CA THR A 51 -10.17 -19.94 -11.44
C THR A 51 -10.82 -19.59 -10.10
N GLU A 52 -11.22 -20.58 -9.31
CA GLU A 52 -11.88 -20.37 -8.02
C GLU A 52 -10.98 -19.52 -7.10
N ARG A 53 -9.71 -19.92 -6.94
CA ARG A 53 -8.74 -19.20 -6.11
C ARG A 53 -8.59 -17.75 -6.56
N SER A 54 -8.47 -17.51 -7.87
CA SER A 54 -8.29 -16.15 -8.42
C SER A 54 -9.44 -15.22 -8.03
N PHE A 55 -10.68 -15.66 -8.21
CA PHE A 55 -11.87 -14.86 -7.90
C PHE A 55 -12.18 -14.77 -6.40
N ALA A 56 -11.76 -15.77 -5.61
CA ALA A 56 -11.85 -15.73 -4.16
C ALA A 56 -10.90 -14.68 -3.56
N ARG A 57 -9.68 -14.55 -4.11
CA ARG A 57 -8.68 -13.58 -3.64
C ARG A 57 -9.07 -12.13 -3.88
N MET A 58 -9.84 -11.85 -4.94
CA MET A 58 -10.30 -10.50 -5.29
C MET A 58 -11.14 -9.78 -4.23
N VAL A 59 -11.61 -10.48 -3.20
CA VAL A 59 -12.42 -9.89 -2.12
C VAL A 59 -11.88 -10.17 -0.72
N ALA A 60 -10.75 -10.87 -0.61
CA ALA A 60 -10.17 -11.26 0.67
C ALA A 60 -8.99 -10.35 1.01
N LYS A 61 -9.00 -9.77 2.22
CA LYS A 61 -7.79 -9.18 2.79
C LYS A 61 -6.79 -10.29 3.08
N PRO A 62 -5.55 -10.23 2.56
CA PRO A 62 -4.53 -11.21 2.91
C PRO A 62 -4.13 -11.06 4.38
N ASP A 63 -3.78 -12.18 5.02
CA ASP A 63 -3.14 -12.12 6.33
C ASP A 63 -1.68 -11.67 6.21
N TRP A 64 -1.16 -11.08 7.27
CA TRP A 64 0.24 -10.69 7.33
C TRP A 64 1.19 -11.88 7.22
N ASN A 65 0.83 -13.06 7.76
CA ASN A 65 1.66 -14.28 7.67
C ASN A 65 3.13 -14.06 8.09
N ILE A 66 3.35 -13.15 9.04
CA ILE A 66 4.64 -12.93 9.71
C ILE A 66 4.48 -13.52 11.11
N TYR A 67 4.84 -14.80 11.26
CA TYR A 67 4.64 -15.51 12.51
C TYR A 67 5.84 -15.41 13.45
N THR A 68 7.05 -15.36 12.87
CA THR A 68 8.29 -15.32 13.63
C THR A 68 9.31 -14.41 12.99
N VAL A 69 10.25 -13.92 13.80
CA VAL A 69 11.47 -13.27 13.37
C VAL A 69 12.65 -13.87 14.13
N VAL A 70 13.76 -14.11 13.43
CA VAL A 70 15.01 -14.55 14.05
C VAL A 70 15.64 -13.34 14.75
N ALA A 71 15.80 -13.40 16.07
CA ALA A 71 16.44 -12.34 16.84
C ALA A 71 17.97 -12.54 16.93
N GLU A 72 18.66 -11.57 17.54
CA GLU A 72 20.13 -11.58 17.70
C GLU A 72 20.65 -12.77 18.53
N ASP A 73 19.80 -13.37 19.36
CA ASP A 73 20.11 -14.57 20.14
C ASP A 73 20.02 -15.88 19.32
N GLY A 74 19.69 -15.77 18.03
CA GLY A 74 19.57 -16.89 17.10
C GLY A 74 18.29 -17.72 17.26
N ARG A 75 17.33 -17.29 18.09
CA ARG A 75 16.04 -17.97 18.27
C ARG A 75 14.95 -17.33 17.45
N ASP A 76 13.91 -18.12 17.16
CA ASP A 76 12.67 -17.62 16.59
C ASP A 76 11.81 -17.00 17.69
N HIS A 77 11.50 -15.71 17.53
CA HIS A 77 10.57 -15.00 18.39
C HIS A 77 9.22 -14.85 17.69
N ILE A 78 8.14 -15.10 18.41
CA ILE A 78 6.77 -14.95 17.91
C ILE A 78 6.47 -13.47 17.68
N VAL A 79 5.82 -13.17 16.56
CA VAL A 79 5.34 -11.83 16.22
C VAL A 79 3.83 -11.79 16.43
N ASP A 80 3.39 -10.90 17.31
CA ASP A 80 1.98 -10.54 17.44
C ASP A 80 1.68 -9.25 16.67
N ILE A 81 0.43 -9.10 16.26
CA ILE A 81 -0.06 -7.89 15.62
C ILE A 81 -1.03 -7.23 16.59
N GLU A 82 -0.69 -6.04 17.05
CA GLU A 82 -1.44 -5.27 18.04
C GLU A 82 -1.99 -4.00 17.39
N THR A 83 -3.29 -3.74 17.53
CA THR A 83 -3.88 -2.46 17.12
C THR A 83 -3.57 -1.41 18.18
N VAL A 84 -2.81 -0.37 17.79
CA VAL A 84 -2.43 0.76 18.65
C VAL A 84 -3.51 1.84 18.62
N VAL A 85 -3.99 2.18 17.42
CA VAL A 85 -5.10 3.11 17.21
C VAL A 85 -6.06 2.49 16.22
N GLU A 86 -7.33 2.40 16.62
CA GLU A 86 -8.42 1.98 15.75
C GLU A 86 -9.13 3.20 15.17
N ARG A 87 -9.35 3.22 13.85
CA ARG A 87 -10.16 4.26 13.19
C ARG A 87 -10.99 3.70 12.04
N PRO A 88 -12.10 4.37 11.67
CA PRO A 88 -13.00 3.84 10.64
C PRO A 88 -12.32 3.50 9.31
N PHE A 89 -11.41 4.36 8.83
CA PHE A 89 -10.79 4.20 7.50
C PHE A 89 -9.45 3.45 7.52
N GLY A 90 -8.86 3.22 8.69
CA GLY A 90 -7.62 2.48 8.80
C GLY A 90 -7.00 2.58 10.17
N ASP A 91 -6.35 1.50 10.57
CA ASP A 91 -5.75 1.35 11.88
C ASP A 91 -4.27 1.68 11.86
N LEU A 92 -3.72 2.01 13.04
CA LEU A 92 -2.30 1.94 13.31
C LEU A 92 -2.02 0.63 14.03
N ILE A 93 -1.26 -0.26 13.40
CA ILE A 93 -0.90 -1.55 14.00
C ILE A 93 0.60 -1.63 14.30
N HIS A 94 0.97 -2.41 15.32
CA HIS A 94 2.34 -2.70 15.76
C HIS A 94 2.62 -4.19 15.63
N PHE A 95 3.79 -4.53 15.07
CA PHE A 95 4.30 -5.90 15.05
C PHE A 95 5.17 -6.13 16.29
N ASN A 96 4.54 -6.59 17.38
CA ASN A 96 5.21 -6.83 18.65
C ASN A 96 5.98 -8.17 18.61
N VAL A 97 7.30 -8.11 18.83
CA VAL A 97 8.16 -9.30 18.84
C VAL A 97 8.33 -9.80 20.28
N ARG A 98 7.64 -10.89 20.63
CA ARG A 98 7.60 -11.40 22.00
C ARG A 98 8.97 -11.79 22.52
N GLY A 99 9.29 -11.39 23.75
CA GLY A 99 10.50 -11.81 24.45
C GLY A 99 11.80 -11.22 23.89
N ARG A 100 11.69 -10.17 23.06
CA ARG A 100 12.81 -9.37 22.58
C ARG A 100 12.80 -8.00 23.26
N GLU A 101 13.98 -7.48 23.59
CA GLU A 101 14.10 -6.09 24.03
C GLU A 101 13.65 -5.12 22.93
N PRO A 102 12.97 -4.01 23.28
CA PRO A 102 12.54 -3.01 22.30
C PRO A 102 13.72 -2.48 21.48
N LYS A 103 13.55 -2.42 20.15
CA LYS A 103 14.56 -1.84 19.26
C LYS A 103 14.55 -0.32 19.35
N LYS A 104 15.73 0.30 19.28
CA LYS A 104 15.88 1.76 19.31
C LYS A 104 15.20 2.45 18.13
N ARG A 105 15.24 1.81 16.96
CA ARG A 105 14.64 2.34 15.73
C ARG A 105 13.13 2.05 15.75
N ARG A 106 12.33 3.05 16.10
CA ARG A 106 10.86 2.99 15.94
C ARG A 106 10.51 3.53 14.56
N VAL A 107 9.85 2.70 13.74
CA VAL A 107 9.52 3.01 12.35
C VAL A 107 8.01 3.04 12.18
N LEU A 108 7.48 4.16 11.69
CA LEU A 108 6.13 4.24 11.14
C LEU A 108 6.22 4.05 9.62
N LEU A 109 5.80 2.88 9.15
CA LEU A 109 5.66 2.57 7.73
C LEU A 109 4.27 3.02 7.25
N VAL A 110 4.22 3.92 6.28
CA VAL A 110 2.98 4.42 5.71
C VAL A 110 2.72 3.66 4.41
N ALA A 111 1.75 2.74 4.48
CA ALA A 111 1.37 1.90 3.35
C ALA A 111 0.50 2.67 2.35
N PRO A 112 0.66 2.41 1.04
CA PRO A 112 -0.19 3.02 0.03
C PRO A 112 -1.63 2.48 0.13
N MET A 113 -2.58 3.31 -0.26
CA MET A 113 -3.99 2.95 -0.47
C MET A 113 -4.27 2.78 -1.98
N SER A 114 -3.29 2.32 -2.76
CA SER A 114 -3.33 2.26 -4.23
C SER A 114 -4.08 1.04 -4.77
N GLY A 115 -5.24 0.73 -4.20
CA GLY A 115 -6.07 -0.41 -4.61
C GLY A 115 -5.73 -1.76 -3.97
N HIS A 116 -4.68 -1.83 -3.15
CA HIS A 116 -4.25 -3.03 -2.44
C HIS A 116 -4.20 -2.79 -0.93
N TYR A 117 -4.24 -3.88 -0.17
CA TYR A 117 -4.08 -3.85 1.27
C TYR A 117 -2.63 -3.57 1.69
N ALA A 118 -2.43 -3.11 2.93
CA ALA A 118 -1.11 -2.82 3.48
C ALA A 118 -0.16 -4.03 3.48
N THR A 119 -0.69 -5.26 3.39
CA THR A 119 0.09 -6.50 3.20
C THR A 119 0.93 -6.54 1.93
N LEU A 120 0.73 -5.63 0.98
CA LEU A 120 1.67 -5.40 -0.11
C LEU A 120 3.10 -5.16 0.42
N LEU A 121 3.20 -4.50 1.58
CA LEU A 121 4.45 -4.23 2.29
C LEU A 121 4.86 -5.34 3.27
N ARG A 122 4.24 -6.52 3.24
CA ARG A 122 4.59 -7.68 4.09
C ARG A 122 6.08 -7.99 4.08
N SER A 123 6.70 -7.99 2.89
CA SER A 123 8.14 -8.28 2.78
C SER A 123 9.02 -7.17 3.36
N THR A 124 8.54 -5.93 3.31
CA THR A 124 9.19 -4.74 3.88
C THR A 124 9.10 -4.76 5.41
N VAL A 125 7.92 -5.05 5.97
CA VAL A 125 7.73 -5.25 7.41
C VAL A 125 8.64 -6.38 7.90
N ALA A 126 8.55 -7.56 7.28
CA ALA A 126 9.36 -8.72 7.67
C ALA A 126 10.86 -8.43 7.62
N SER A 127 11.33 -7.63 6.65
CA SER A 127 12.74 -7.26 6.58
C SER A 127 13.11 -6.21 7.60
N LEU A 128 12.24 -5.31 8.04
CA LEU A 128 12.54 -4.29 9.05
C LEU A 128 12.54 -4.86 10.47
N LEU A 129 11.71 -5.86 10.75
CA LEU A 129 11.54 -6.42 12.09
C LEU A 129 12.83 -6.78 12.83
N PRO A 130 13.87 -7.39 12.22
CA PRO A 130 15.11 -7.70 12.94
C PRO A 130 15.79 -6.48 13.59
N ASP A 131 15.60 -5.29 13.02
CA ASP A 131 16.35 -4.07 13.32
C ASP A 131 15.50 -2.95 13.95
N CYS A 132 14.17 -3.07 13.88
CA CYS A 132 13.24 -2.00 14.23
C CYS A 132 12.03 -2.48 15.05
N GLU A 133 11.43 -1.55 15.78
CA GLU A 133 10.01 -1.61 16.15
C GLU A 133 9.19 -1.08 14.98
N VAL A 134 8.27 -1.90 14.44
CA VAL A 134 7.58 -1.60 13.20
C VAL A 134 6.10 -1.34 13.46
N TYR A 135 5.68 -0.12 13.18
CA TYR A 135 4.30 0.30 13.12
C TYR A 135 3.91 0.50 11.67
N ILE A 136 2.68 0.20 11.28
CA ILE A 136 2.20 0.44 9.92
C ILE A 136 0.76 0.94 9.91
N THR A 137 0.45 1.80 8.93
CA THR A 137 -0.94 2.13 8.60
C THR A 137 -1.60 0.95 7.89
N ASP A 138 -2.69 0.42 8.43
CA ASP A 138 -3.45 -0.69 7.86
C ASP A 138 -4.85 -0.23 7.45
N TRP A 139 -5.01 0.04 6.16
CA TRP A 139 -6.22 0.65 5.61
C TRP A 139 -7.39 -0.32 5.50
N HIS A 140 -8.59 0.19 5.76
CA HIS A 140 -9.83 -0.57 5.63
C HIS A 140 -10.42 -0.43 4.22
N ASN A 141 -11.10 -1.48 3.76
CA ASN A 141 -11.75 -1.47 2.46
C ASN A 141 -12.99 -0.56 2.51
N ALA A 142 -13.06 0.45 1.64
CA ALA A 142 -14.13 1.45 1.67
C ALA A 142 -15.53 0.85 1.56
N ARG A 143 -15.69 -0.29 0.88
CA ARG A 143 -17.01 -0.96 0.75
C ARG A 143 -17.53 -1.49 2.07
N ASP A 144 -16.67 -1.76 3.03
CA ASP A 144 -17.01 -2.32 4.34
C ASP A 144 -17.22 -1.21 5.39
N ILE A 145 -17.06 0.07 5.02
CA ILE A 145 -17.20 1.22 5.91
C ILE A 145 -18.55 1.91 5.70
N PRO A 146 -19.45 1.94 6.72
CA PRO A 146 -20.75 2.60 6.63
C PRO A 146 -20.66 4.06 6.16
N VAL A 147 -21.67 4.53 5.42
CA VAL A 147 -21.76 5.93 4.97
C VAL A 147 -21.81 6.92 6.15
N SER A 148 -22.31 6.47 7.32
CA SER A 148 -22.36 7.27 8.55
C SER A 148 -20.99 7.68 9.10
N GLU A 149 -19.92 6.97 8.75
CA GLU A 149 -18.54 7.30 9.15
C GLU A 149 -17.97 8.52 8.40
N GLY A 150 -18.77 9.13 7.51
CA GLY A 150 -18.41 10.37 6.83
C GLY A 150 -17.54 10.16 5.59
N LYS A 151 -16.89 11.24 5.16
CA LYS A 151 -15.97 11.23 4.02
C LYS A 151 -14.56 10.84 4.44
N PHE A 152 -13.75 10.49 3.46
CA PHE A 152 -12.30 10.33 3.64
C PHE A 152 -11.60 10.72 2.34
N ASP A 153 -10.90 11.85 2.35
CA ASP A 153 -10.09 12.37 1.24
C ASP A 153 -8.60 12.51 1.60
N ILE A 154 -7.81 13.16 0.74
CA ILE A 154 -6.37 13.35 0.97
C ILE A 154 -6.05 14.24 2.17
N GLU A 155 -6.94 15.16 2.57
CA GLU A 155 -6.76 15.95 3.81
C GLU A 155 -7.01 15.06 5.02
N ASP A 156 -8.09 14.26 4.99
CA ASP A 156 -8.40 13.31 6.06
C ASP A 156 -7.26 12.29 6.24
N TYR A 157 -6.71 11.76 5.14
CA TYR A 157 -5.53 10.89 5.14
C TYR A 157 -4.32 11.59 5.78
N THR A 158 -4.05 12.84 5.39
CA THR A 158 -2.94 13.63 5.96
C THR A 158 -3.12 13.80 7.47
N LEU A 159 -4.34 14.07 7.94
CA LEU A 159 -4.64 14.21 9.37
C LEU A 159 -4.55 12.87 10.13
N TYR A 160 -4.88 11.74 9.49
CA TYR A 160 -4.61 10.42 10.08
C TYR A 160 -3.12 10.23 10.34
N LEU A 161 -2.25 10.61 9.38
CA LEU A 161 -0.80 10.54 9.58
C LEU A 161 -0.34 11.47 10.71
N VAL A 162 -0.86 12.70 10.76
CA VAL A 162 -0.58 13.64 11.87
C VAL A 162 -0.93 13.02 13.22
N ASP A 163 -2.12 12.42 13.34
CA ASP A 163 -2.58 11.82 14.58
C ASP A 163 -1.76 10.57 14.96
N PHE A 164 -1.40 9.73 13.99
CA PHE A 164 -0.55 8.56 14.22
C PHE A 164 0.89 8.94 14.62
N MET A 165 1.46 9.97 14.00
CA MET A 165 2.78 10.49 14.40
C MET A 165 2.73 11.06 15.83
N LYS A 166 1.66 11.78 16.20
CA LYS A 166 1.46 12.28 17.56
C LYS A 166 1.32 11.17 18.59
N GLU A 167 0.54 10.13 18.29
CA GLU A 167 0.34 8.99 19.18
C GLU A 167 1.67 8.26 19.45
N LEU A 168 2.46 8.02 18.40
CA LEU A 168 3.71 7.30 18.56
C LEU A 168 4.82 8.15 19.21
N GLY A 169 4.75 9.48 19.11
CA GLY A 169 5.73 10.41 19.63
C GLY A 169 6.83 10.77 18.62
N SER A 170 7.69 11.72 18.98
CA SER A 170 8.70 12.30 18.08
C SER A 170 9.99 11.49 17.94
N ASP A 171 10.15 10.40 18.67
CA ASP A 171 11.29 9.48 18.57
C ASP A 171 11.15 8.46 17.42
N ILE A 172 10.13 8.60 16.58
CA ILE A 172 9.91 7.74 15.42
C ILE A 172 10.63 8.20 14.15
N ASN A 173 10.73 7.28 13.21
CA ASN A 173 11.21 7.48 11.85
C ASN A 173 10.11 7.07 10.87
N VAL A 174 9.69 7.97 9.98
CA VAL A 174 8.60 7.71 9.04
C VAL A 174 9.18 7.21 7.72
N ILE A 175 8.61 6.15 7.17
CA ILE A 175 8.88 5.65 5.82
C ILE A 175 7.56 5.63 5.05
N ALA A 176 7.41 6.45 4.03
CA ALA A 176 6.21 6.49 3.18
C ALA A 176 6.52 5.93 1.79
N VAL A 177 5.70 4.99 1.32
CA VAL A 177 5.97 4.21 0.11
C VAL A 177 4.90 4.46 -0.95
N CYS A 178 5.31 4.95 -2.12
CA CYS A 178 4.47 5.23 -3.29
C CYS A 178 3.50 6.41 -3.05
N GLN A 179 2.20 6.18 -3.27
CA GLN A 179 1.10 7.15 -3.19
C GLN A 179 1.08 8.08 -1.97
N PRO A 180 1.39 7.64 -0.73
CA PRO A 180 1.25 8.48 0.45
C PRO A 180 2.45 9.40 0.68
N ALA A 181 3.53 9.32 -0.10
CA ALA A 181 4.71 10.16 0.12
C ALA A 181 4.41 11.68 0.12
N PRO A 182 3.63 12.22 -0.83
CA PRO A 182 3.21 13.64 -0.79
C PRO A 182 2.43 13.99 0.47
N LEU A 183 1.57 13.09 0.94
CA LEU A 183 0.71 13.32 2.11
C LEU A 183 1.50 13.16 3.43
N ALA A 184 2.50 12.28 3.48
CA ALA A 184 3.42 12.17 4.61
C ALA A 184 4.34 13.38 4.73
N LEU A 185 4.78 13.94 3.59
CA LEU A 185 5.50 15.21 3.55
C LEU A 185 4.61 16.35 4.06
N ALA A 186 3.37 16.46 3.56
CA ALA A 186 2.41 17.45 4.03
C ALA A 186 2.07 17.29 5.52
N ALA A 187 1.88 16.07 6.03
CA ALA A 187 1.63 15.81 7.44
C ALA A 187 2.80 16.27 8.33
N THR A 188 4.03 16.01 7.87
CA THR A 188 5.26 16.43 8.57
C THR A 188 5.40 17.96 8.60
N ALA A 189 5.04 18.64 7.51
CA ALA A 189 5.01 20.09 7.41
C ALA A 189 3.89 20.70 8.28
N TYR A 190 2.70 20.09 8.27
CA TYR A 190 1.59 20.48 9.15
C TYR A 190 2.00 20.42 10.63
N LEU A 191 2.68 19.34 11.04
CA LEU A 191 3.26 19.22 12.39
C LEU A 191 4.33 20.28 12.66
N ALA A 192 5.13 20.67 11.67
CA ALA A 192 6.15 21.71 11.82
C ALA A 192 5.58 23.06 12.27
N GLU A 193 4.34 23.35 11.90
CA GLU A 193 3.66 24.59 12.25
C GLU A 193 2.82 24.45 13.53
N GLU A 194 2.08 23.34 13.64
CA GLU A 194 1.05 23.18 14.67
C GLU A 194 1.57 22.52 15.95
N ASP A 195 2.51 21.58 15.84
CA ASP A 195 3.10 20.88 16.97
C ASP A 195 4.52 20.38 16.63
N PRO A 196 5.52 21.28 16.57
CA PRO A 196 6.89 20.94 16.14
C PRO A 196 7.54 19.84 16.99
N LYS A 197 7.04 19.63 18.21
CA LYS A 197 7.55 18.62 19.14
C LYS A 197 7.06 17.21 18.83
N ALA A 198 6.00 17.08 18.03
CA ALA A 198 5.45 15.80 17.57
C ALA A 198 6.01 15.37 16.20
N GLN A 199 6.83 16.20 15.53
CA GLN A 199 7.49 15.81 14.29
C GLN A 199 8.42 14.60 14.47
N PRO A 200 8.48 13.68 13.48
CA PRO A 200 9.38 12.55 13.53
C PRO A 200 10.86 12.99 13.45
N ARG A 201 11.78 12.09 13.77
CA ARG A 201 13.23 12.33 13.59
C ARG A 201 13.62 12.39 12.12
N THR A 202 13.12 11.43 11.35
CA THR A 202 13.39 11.32 9.92
C THR A 202 12.12 11.05 9.14
N LEU A 203 12.11 11.47 7.88
CA LEU A 203 11.09 11.15 6.88
C LEU A 203 11.77 10.57 5.64
N THR A 204 11.51 9.31 5.32
CA THR A 204 11.95 8.67 4.08
C THR A 204 10.77 8.53 3.12
N LEU A 205 10.91 9.07 1.91
CA LEU A 205 9.91 9.04 0.84
C LEU A 205 10.42 8.11 -0.27
N ILE A 206 9.66 7.09 -0.63
CA ILE A 206 10.08 6.05 -1.60
C ILE A 206 9.12 6.03 -2.79
N GLY A 207 9.61 6.38 -3.98
CA GLY A 207 8.86 6.29 -5.24
C GLY A 207 7.55 7.06 -5.25
N GLY A 208 7.53 8.23 -4.60
CA GLY A 208 6.32 9.01 -4.39
C GLY A 208 6.15 10.14 -5.40
N PRO A 209 4.93 10.41 -5.89
CA PRO A 209 4.68 11.45 -6.90
C PRO A 209 4.58 12.85 -6.25
N ILE A 210 5.71 13.38 -5.75
CA ILE A 210 5.75 14.70 -5.09
C ILE A 210 5.54 15.80 -6.13
N ASP A 211 6.28 15.73 -7.23
CA ASP A 211 6.03 16.50 -8.45
C ASP A 211 5.77 15.55 -9.63
N PRO A 212 4.49 15.22 -9.90
CA PRO A 212 4.11 14.40 -11.05
C PRO A 212 4.50 14.98 -12.42
N ASP A 213 4.77 16.29 -12.53
CA ASP A 213 5.10 16.95 -13.80
C ASP A 213 6.61 16.96 -14.08
N ALA A 214 7.44 16.58 -13.09
CA ALA A 214 8.89 16.53 -13.23
C ALA A 214 9.36 15.50 -14.27
N ALA A 215 8.62 14.40 -14.43
CA ALA A 215 8.89 13.36 -15.42
C ALA A 215 7.61 12.61 -15.81
N ALA A 216 7.37 12.48 -17.12
CA ALA A 216 6.17 11.83 -17.64
C ALA A 216 6.23 10.30 -17.53
N THR A 217 5.08 9.70 -17.22
CA THR A 217 4.78 8.27 -17.13
C THR A 217 3.42 8.03 -17.78
N ASP A 218 3.04 6.77 -18.03
CA ASP A 218 1.68 6.44 -18.49
C ASP A 218 0.60 6.91 -17.49
N VAL A 219 0.92 6.92 -16.20
CA VAL A 219 0.03 7.37 -15.12
C VAL A 219 -0.21 8.88 -15.19
N THR A 220 0.86 9.67 -15.34
CA THR A 220 0.75 11.13 -15.44
C THR A 220 0.10 11.55 -16.75
N ASP A 221 0.41 10.85 -17.85
CA ASP A 221 -0.21 11.10 -19.16
C ASP A 221 -1.71 10.83 -19.14
N PHE A 222 -2.14 9.72 -18.53
CA PHE A 222 -3.55 9.43 -18.32
C PHE A 222 -4.22 10.54 -17.49
N GLY A 223 -3.59 10.92 -16.38
CA GLY A 223 -4.05 12.00 -15.51
C GLY A 223 -4.22 13.33 -16.25
N ASN A 224 -3.30 13.67 -17.15
CA ASN A 224 -3.33 14.90 -17.93
C ASN A 224 -4.44 14.91 -18.99
N ARG A 225 -4.68 13.77 -19.65
CA ARG A 225 -5.64 13.67 -20.77
C ARG A 225 -7.10 13.58 -20.32
N ILE A 226 -7.37 12.97 -19.16
CA ILE A 226 -8.75 12.77 -18.69
C ILE A 226 -9.28 14.01 -17.95
N THR A 227 -10.53 14.40 -18.20
CA THR A 227 -11.18 15.45 -17.39
C THR A 227 -11.73 14.86 -16.10
N MET A 228 -11.83 15.66 -15.03
CA MET A 228 -12.39 15.18 -13.75
C MET A 228 -13.81 14.64 -13.89
N GLY A 229 -14.65 15.27 -14.73
CA GLY A 229 -16.00 14.78 -14.99
C GLY A 229 -16.03 13.44 -15.73
N GLN A 230 -15.13 13.21 -16.70
CA GLN A 230 -14.99 11.90 -17.34
C GLN A 230 -14.50 10.85 -16.33
N LEU A 231 -13.52 11.20 -15.50
CA LEU A 231 -12.97 10.31 -14.50
C LEU A 231 -14.04 9.89 -13.48
N GLU A 232 -14.83 10.84 -12.99
CA GLU A 232 -15.94 10.55 -12.07
C GLU A 232 -16.96 9.59 -12.70
N GLN A 233 -17.35 9.81 -13.95
CA GLN A 233 -18.32 8.93 -14.64
C GLN A 233 -17.78 7.52 -14.93
N LEU A 234 -16.49 7.38 -15.21
CA LEU A 234 -15.88 6.11 -15.60
C LEU A 234 -15.44 5.27 -14.39
N ALA A 235 -14.85 5.91 -13.37
CA ALA A 235 -14.20 5.22 -12.26
C ALA A 235 -15.11 5.03 -11.05
N ILE A 236 -16.05 5.96 -10.80
CA ILE A 236 -16.76 6.00 -9.51
C ILE A 236 -18.07 5.20 -9.55
N GLN A 237 -18.17 4.26 -8.63
CA GLN A 237 -19.35 3.43 -8.42
C GLN A 237 -19.96 3.67 -7.03
N ARG A 238 -21.18 3.18 -6.82
CA ARG A 238 -21.81 3.14 -5.49
C ARG A 238 -21.76 1.73 -4.96
N VAL A 239 -21.24 1.53 -3.76
CA VAL A 239 -21.20 0.23 -3.09
C VAL A 239 -22.60 -0.39 -3.07
N GLY A 240 -22.67 -1.65 -3.47
CA GLY A 240 -23.90 -2.44 -3.59
C GLY A 240 -24.46 -2.95 -2.27
N PHE A 241 -25.55 -3.70 -2.32
CA PHE A 241 -26.34 -4.08 -1.12
C PHE A 241 -25.64 -5.07 -0.19
N LYS A 242 -24.60 -5.77 -0.67
CA LYS A 242 -23.91 -6.83 0.07
C LYS A 242 -23.10 -6.31 1.25
N TYR A 243 -22.54 -5.10 1.15
CA TYR A 243 -21.51 -4.60 2.08
C TYR A 243 -22.05 -3.49 2.99
N ALA A 244 -21.41 -3.30 4.14
CA ALA A 244 -21.84 -2.31 5.15
C ALA A 244 -21.77 -0.85 4.64
N GLY A 245 -20.88 -0.57 3.69
CA GLY A 245 -20.75 0.71 3.01
C GLY A 245 -21.77 0.97 1.90
N VAL A 246 -22.86 0.21 1.80
CA VAL A 246 -23.90 0.39 0.77
C VAL A 246 -24.25 1.87 0.53
N GLY A 247 -24.17 2.28 -0.74
CA GLY A 247 -24.42 3.66 -1.17
C GLY A 247 -23.20 4.60 -1.13
N ARG A 248 -22.10 4.23 -0.46
CA ARG A 248 -20.83 4.97 -0.48
C ARG A 248 -20.27 5.05 -1.89
N LEU A 249 -19.73 6.20 -2.25
CA LEU A 249 -19.05 6.39 -3.53
C LEU A 249 -17.61 5.89 -3.40
N VAL A 250 -17.22 5.01 -4.32
CA VAL A 250 -15.90 4.36 -4.31
C VAL A 250 -15.33 4.27 -5.71
N TYR A 251 -14.01 4.19 -5.81
CA TYR A 251 -13.34 3.61 -6.96
C TYR A 251 -13.11 2.11 -6.68
N PRO A 252 -13.87 1.19 -7.32
CA PRO A 252 -13.83 -0.22 -6.93
C PRO A 252 -12.48 -0.88 -7.19
N GLY A 253 -12.01 -1.69 -6.25
CA GLY A 253 -10.77 -2.46 -6.39
C GLY A 253 -10.80 -3.40 -7.60
N LEU A 254 -11.96 -3.99 -7.92
CA LEU A 254 -12.14 -4.81 -9.12
C LEU A 254 -11.94 -4.02 -10.42
N LEU A 255 -12.38 -2.76 -10.45
CA LEU A 255 -12.20 -1.89 -11.62
C LEU A 255 -10.73 -1.51 -11.75
N GLN A 256 -10.09 -1.15 -10.63
CA GLN A 256 -8.65 -0.89 -10.55
C GLN A 256 -7.82 -2.08 -11.06
N LEU A 257 -8.11 -3.29 -10.57
CA LEU A 257 -7.45 -4.52 -10.97
C LEU A 257 -7.59 -4.77 -12.47
N THR A 258 -8.80 -4.57 -13.02
CA THR A 258 -9.06 -4.74 -14.45
C THR A 258 -8.21 -3.76 -15.26
N SER A 259 -8.11 -2.50 -14.84
CA SER A 259 -7.25 -1.50 -15.48
C SER A 259 -5.79 -1.92 -15.44
N PHE A 260 -5.24 -2.31 -14.28
CA PHE A 260 -3.84 -2.74 -14.17
C PHE A 260 -3.53 -4.00 -15.00
N MET A 261 -4.41 -5.00 -14.96
CA MET A 261 -4.23 -6.23 -15.75
C MET A 261 -4.30 -5.94 -17.25
N SER A 262 -5.12 -4.98 -17.68
CA SER A 262 -5.25 -4.64 -19.11
C SER A 262 -3.97 -4.06 -19.71
N MET A 263 -3.12 -3.39 -18.91
CA MET A 263 -1.83 -2.85 -19.36
C MET A 263 -0.84 -3.96 -19.75
N ASN A 264 -0.97 -5.17 -19.20
CA ASN A 264 -0.09 -6.31 -19.45
C ASN A 264 -0.86 -7.62 -19.68
N MET A 265 -1.97 -7.54 -20.42
CA MET A 265 -2.96 -8.61 -20.53
C MET A 265 -2.37 -9.94 -21.06
N ASP A 266 -1.50 -9.88 -22.07
CA ASP A 266 -0.86 -11.08 -22.62
C ASP A 266 0.00 -11.82 -21.58
N ARG A 267 0.71 -11.06 -20.74
CA ARG A 267 1.55 -11.62 -19.67
C ARG A 267 0.70 -12.29 -18.61
N HIS A 268 -0.40 -11.66 -18.18
CA HIS A 268 -1.28 -12.24 -17.18
C HIS A 268 -2.07 -13.44 -17.73
N ALA A 269 -2.53 -13.40 -18.98
CA ALA A 269 -3.20 -14.52 -19.64
C ALA A 269 -2.27 -15.72 -19.77
N LYS A 270 -1.00 -15.50 -20.16
CA LYS A 270 0.01 -16.54 -20.20
C LYS A 270 0.29 -17.12 -18.81
N ALA A 271 0.50 -16.28 -17.81
CA ALA A 271 0.76 -16.72 -16.43
C ALA A 271 -0.40 -17.57 -15.88
N PHE A 272 -1.65 -17.21 -16.18
CA PHE A 272 -2.84 -17.97 -15.82
C PHE A 272 -2.86 -19.36 -16.51
N GLY A 273 -2.63 -19.40 -17.82
CA GLY A 273 -2.55 -20.66 -18.57
C GLY A 273 -1.40 -21.57 -18.11
N ASP A 274 -0.23 -21.00 -17.84
CA ASP A 274 0.93 -21.72 -17.32
C ASP A 274 0.64 -22.32 -15.94
N GLN A 275 -0.05 -21.58 -15.07
CA GLN A 275 -0.42 -22.08 -13.74
C GLN A 275 -1.45 -23.22 -13.81
N ILE A 276 -2.41 -23.17 -14.74
CA ILE A 276 -3.33 -24.30 -14.98
C ILE A 276 -2.55 -25.55 -15.41
N LEU A 277 -1.58 -25.41 -16.32
CA LEU A 277 -0.75 -26.53 -16.75
C LEU A 277 0.08 -27.10 -15.59
N ARG A 278 0.65 -26.24 -14.74
CA ARG A 278 1.40 -26.66 -13.54
C ARG A 278 0.49 -27.38 -12.55
N ALA A 279 -0.70 -26.85 -12.27
CA ALA A 279 -1.68 -27.49 -11.38
C ALA A 279 -2.11 -28.86 -11.91
N ALA A 280 -2.38 -28.98 -13.21
CA ALA A 280 -2.75 -30.26 -13.83
C ALA A 280 -1.65 -31.33 -13.74
N LYS A 281 -0.37 -30.91 -13.65
CA LYS A 281 0.79 -31.78 -13.45
C LYS A 281 1.10 -32.07 -11.98
N GLY A 282 0.43 -31.40 -11.03
CA GLY A 282 0.76 -31.47 -9.60
C GLY A 282 2.03 -30.69 -9.23
N GLU A 283 2.42 -29.71 -10.05
CA GLU A 283 3.62 -28.87 -9.86
C GLU A 283 3.28 -27.49 -9.24
N ALA A 284 2.00 -27.20 -9.04
CA ALA A 284 1.52 -26.03 -8.31
C ALA A 284 1.34 -26.38 -6.83
N SER A 285 1.60 -25.41 -5.95
CA SER A 285 1.36 -25.56 -4.51
C SER A 285 0.96 -24.23 -3.89
N ASP A 286 0.32 -24.25 -2.73
CA ASP A 286 -0.17 -23.04 -2.07
C ASP A 286 0.92 -21.98 -1.82
N HIS A 287 2.15 -22.42 -1.59
CA HIS A 287 3.28 -21.55 -1.25
C HIS A 287 4.26 -21.31 -2.41
N ASP A 288 3.92 -21.75 -3.62
CA ASP A 288 4.77 -21.48 -4.77
C ASP A 288 4.78 -19.98 -5.13
N LYS A 289 5.85 -19.54 -5.82
CA LYS A 289 6.07 -18.13 -6.12
C LYS A 289 4.92 -17.49 -6.91
N HIS A 290 4.28 -18.24 -7.80
CA HIS A 290 3.16 -17.75 -8.60
C HIS A 290 1.95 -17.47 -7.70
N ASN A 291 1.52 -18.48 -6.93
CA ASN A 291 0.36 -18.36 -6.04
C ASN A 291 0.59 -17.27 -4.99
N ARG A 292 1.78 -17.18 -4.40
CA ARG A 292 2.10 -16.10 -3.45
C ARG A 292 2.01 -14.71 -4.07
N PHE A 293 2.46 -14.55 -5.32
CA PHE A 293 2.36 -13.27 -6.01
C PHE A 293 0.91 -12.93 -6.35
N TYR A 294 0.18 -13.85 -6.96
CA TYR A 294 -1.20 -13.60 -7.39
C TYR A 294 -2.20 -13.51 -6.24
N ASP A 295 -1.97 -14.22 -5.13
CA ASP A 295 -2.78 -14.06 -3.91
C ASP A 295 -2.73 -12.63 -3.38
N GLU A 296 -1.58 -11.96 -3.48
CA GLU A 296 -1.43 -10.55 -3.09
C GLU A 296 -1.90 -9.61 -4.20
N TYR A 297 -1.49 -9.88 -5.45
CA TYR A 297 -1.79 -9.02 -6.61
C TYR A 297 -3.30 -8.92 -6.88
N LEU A 298 -4.05 -10.01 -6.69
CA LEU A 298 -5.50 -10.03 -6.87
C LEU A 298 -6.24 -9.45 -5.66
N ALA A 299 -5.62 -9.38 -4.49
CA ALA A 299 -6.27 -8.91 -3.27
C ALA A 299 -6.39 -7.39 -3.25
N VAL A 300 -7.51 -6.92 -3.81
CA VAL A 300 -7.80 -5.51 -4.01
C VAL A 300 -8.84 -4.98 -3.03
N MET A 301 -8.80 -3.67 -2.82
CA MET A 301 -9.75 -2.96 -1.99
C MET A 301 -10.32 -1.72 -2.68
N ASP A 302 -11.54 -1.35 -2.29
CA ASP A 302 -12.19 -0.15 -2.80
C ASP A 302 -11.60 1.07 -2.08
N MET A 303 -11.31 2.12 -2.85
CA MET A 303 -10.96 3.44 -2.32
C MET A 303 -12.21 4.33 -2.26
N THR A 304 -12.28 5.24 -1.28
CA THR A 304 -13.30 6.30 -1.31
C THR A 304 -13.16 7.15 -2.57
N ALA A 305 -14.29 7.56 -3.15
CA ALA A 305 -14.27 8.44 -4.31
C ALA A 305 -13.59 9.77 -3.99
N GLU A 306 -13.80 10.28 -2.79
CA GLU A 306 -13.23 11.53 -2.31
C GLU A 306 -11.71 11.47 -2.29
N PHE A 307 -11.11 10.40 -1.74
CA PHE A 307 -9.65 10.21 -1.73
C PHE A 307 -9.07 10.07 -3.14
N TYR A 308 -9.67 9.24 -3.99
CA TYR A 308 -9.19 9.03 -5.35
C TYR A 308 -9.27 10.31 -6.20
N LEU A 309 -10.44 10.95 -6.23
CA LEU A 309 -10.67 12.14 -7.05
C LEU A 309 -9.84 13.32 -6.57
N SER A 310 -9.73 13.53 -5.25
CA SER A 310 -8.88 14.61 -4.72
C SER A 310 -7.39 14.33 -4.96
N THR A 311 -6.94 13.08 -4.94
CA THR A 311 -5.57 12.74 -5.34
C THR A 311 -5.30 13.17 -6.78
N VAL A 312 -6.16 12.78 -7.73
CA VAL A 312 -5.96 13.12 -9.15
C VAL A 312 -6.06 14.63 -9.38
N ASP A 313 -7.07 15.28 -8.80
CA ASP A 313 -7.29 16.71 -9.00
C ASP A 313 -6.17 17.55 -8.35
N ARG A 314 -5.87 17.30 -7.08
CA ARG A 314 -5.02 18.19 -6.28
C ARG A 314 -3.55 17.84 -6.35
N VAL A 315 -3.20 16.55 -6.41
CA VAL A 315 -1.78 16.13 -6.50
C VAL A 315 -1.32 16.07 -7.95
N PHE A 316 -2.06 15.41 -8.84
CA PHE A 316 -1.61 15.19 -10.22
C PHE A 316 -1.90 16.36 -11.17
N LYS A 317 -3.10 16.95 -11.13
CA LYS A 317 -3.47 18.01 -12.08
C LYS A 317 -3.09 19.40 -11.60
N ASN A 318 -3.45 19.74 -10.36
CA ASN A 318 -3.20 21.06 -9.79
C ASN A 318 -1.82 21.16 -9.14
N LEU A 319 -1.11 20.04 -8.95
CA LEU A 319 0.25 20.02 -8.41
C LEU A 319 0.36 20.76 -7.07
N GLU A 320 -0.66 20.67 -6.21
CA GLU A 320 -0.75 21.49 -4.99
C GLU A 320 0.41 21.23 -4.02
N ILE A 321 0.90 19.98 -3.96
CA ILE A 321 2.07 19.62 -3.17
C ILE A 321 3.34 20.18 -3.81
N ALA A 322 3.58 19.90 -5.10
CA ALA A 322 4.76 20.37 -5.83
C ALA A 322 4.88 21.90 -5.85
N GLN A 323 3.75 22.61 -5.79
CA GLN A 323 3.70 24.08 -5.77
C GLN A 323 3.62 24.65 -4.35
N ASN A 324 3.76 23.83 -3.31
CA ASN A 324 3.70 24.22 -1.90
C ASN A 324 2.48 25.09 -1.54
N ARG A 325 1.31 24.70 -2.03
CA ARG A 325 0.03 25.42 -1.84
C ARG A 325 -1.10 24.53 -1.34
N PHE A 326 -0.74 23.35 -0.86
CA PHE A 326 -1.69 22.38 -0.32
C PHE A 326 -2.35 22.93 0.95
N VAL A 327 -3.64 22.64 1.10
CA VAL A 327 -4.45 23.09 2.24
C VAL A 327 -5.02 21.88 2.95
N VAL A 328 -4.91 21.87 4.28
CA VAL A 328 -5.48 20.87 5.18
C VAL A 328 -6.32 21.57 6.25
N ASN A 329 -7.60 21.23 6.34
CA ASN A 329 -8.54 21.81 7.30
C ASN A 329 -8.55 23.36 7.26
N GLY A 330 -8.55 23.92 6.05
CA GLY A 330 -8.53 25.37 5.82
C GLY A 330 -7.20 26.07 6.09
N LYS A 331 -6.14 25.34 6.44
CA LYS A 331 -4.78 25.88 6.67
C LYS A 331 -3.86 25.52 5.52
N THR A 332 -3.14 26.50 4.98
CA THR A 332 -2.05 26.25 4.04
C THR A 332 -0.93 25.51 4.75
N VAL A 333 -0.46 24.42 4.17
CA VAL A 333 0.70 23.65 4.64
C VAL A 333 1.94 24.18 3.93
N ASP A 334 2.88 24.75 4.68
CA ASP A 334 4.16 25.20 4.13
C ASP A 334 5.26 24.16 4.38
N ILE A 335 5.64 23.42 3.35
CA ILE A 335 6.70 22.39 3.38
C ILE A 335 8.05 22.99 3.78
N GLY A 336 8.28 24.28 3.50
CA GLY A 336 9.48 25.00 3.92
C GLY A 336 9.63 25.14 5.44
N LYS A 337 8.57 24.88 6.22
CA LYS A 337 8.60 24.91 7.69
C LYS A 337 9.26 23.69 8.32
N ILE A 338 9.52 22.64 7.56
CA ILE A 338 10.30 21.50 8.04
C ILE A 338 11.76 21.94 8.18
N THR A 339 12.22 22.13 9.43
CA THR A 339 13.59 22.58 9.74
C THR A 339 14.42 21.54 10.49
N ASP A 340 13.76 20.64 11.21
CA ASP A 340 14.42 19.71 12.12
C ASP A 340 14.43 18.25 11.67
N VAL A 341 13.45 17.85 10.85
CA VAL A 341 13.26 16.48 10.38
C VAL A 341 14.21 16.21 9.21
N ALA A 342 15.08 15.21 9.34
CA ALA A 342 15.93 14.81 8.22
C ALA A 342 15.10 14.09 7.16
N VAL A 343 15.26 14.46 5.88
CA VAL A 343 14.43 13.92 4.79
C VAL A 343 15.29 13.18 3.78
N LYS A 344 14.90 11.94 3.46
CA LYS A 344 15.51 11.11 2.43
C LYS A 344 14.51 10.78 1.34
N THR A 345 14.91 10.89 0.08
CA THR A 345 14.15 10.39 -1.07
C THR A 345 14.81 9.14 -1.64
N VAL A 346 14.01 8.21 -2.13
CA VAL A 346 14.46 6.99 -2.81
C VAL A 346 13.66 6.82 -4.10
N GLU A 347 14.35 6.67 -5.22
CA GLU A 347 13.79 6.48 -6.55
C GLU A 347 14.39 5.25 -7.22
N GLY A 348 13.71 4.67 -8.22
CA GLY A 348 14.21 3.57 -9.03
C GLY A 348 14.51 4.04 -10.45
N GLU A 349 15.69 3.71 -10.99
CA GLU A 349 16.10 4.14 -12.34
C GLU A 349 15.16 3.66 -13.45
N GLU A 350 14.51 2.51 -13.26
CA GLU A 350 13.55 1.91 -14.20
C GLU A 350 12.10 2.01 -13.69
N ASP A 351 11.81 2.95 -12.77
CA ASP A 351 10.46 3.17 -12.25
C ASP A 351 9.55 3.80 -13.32
N ASP A 352 8.57 3.02 -13.77
CA ASP A 352 7.58 3.40 -14.79
C ASP A 352 6.28 3.97 -14.20
N ILE A 353 6.16 4.02 -12.87
CA ILE A 353 4.99 4.52 -12.13
C ILE A 353 5.27 5.91 -11.57
N SER A 354 6.37 6.07 -10.84
CA SER A 354 6.86 7.35 -10.35
C SER A 354 8.28 7.54 -10.87
N ALA A 355 8.38 8.10 -12.07
CA ALA A 355 9.65 8.23 -12.77
C ALA A 355 10.67 9.06 -11.96
N PRO A 356 11.98 8.78 -12.10
CA PRO A 356 13.03 9.57 -11.46
C PRO A 356 12.84 11.07 -11.66
N GLY A 357 12.97 11.85 -10.59
CA GLY A 357 12.70 13.28 -10.58
C GLY A 357 11.44 13.62 -9.78
N GLN A 358 10.40 12.77 -9.81
CA GLN A 358 9.13 13.08 -9.16
C GLN A 358 9.22 13.05 -7.64
N CYS A 359 9.98 12.13 -7.04
CA CYS A 359 10.08 11.98 -5.59
C CYS A 359 11.16 12.88 -5.00
N VAL A 360 12.29 13.01 -5.70
CA VAL A 360 13.42 13.87 -5.27
C VAL A 360 13.04 15.35 -5.22
N ALA A 361 12.03 15.78 -5.98
CA ALA A 361 11.46 17.13 -5.95
C ALA A 361 11.04 17.59 -4.54
N ALA A 362 10.76 16.67 -3.60
CA ALA A 362 10.54 17.01 -2.19
C ALA A 362 11.69 17.82 -1.58
N LEU A 363 12.94 17.53 -1.95
CA LEU A 363 14.11 18.14 -1.33
C LEU A 363 14.24 19.64 -1.63
N ASP A 364 13.75 20.08 -2.79
CA ASP A 364 13.75 21.49 -3.20
C ASP A 364 12.68 22.29 -2.45
N LEU A 365 11.57 21.65 -2.06
CA LEU A 365 10.50 22.27 -1.26
C LEU A 365 10.92 22.54 0.20
N LEU A 366 11.91 21.78 0.70
CA LEU A 366 12.44 21.87 2.07
C LEU A 366 13.40 23.06 2.25
N THR A 367 12.93 24.27 1.97
CA THR A 367 13.74 25.49 1.98
C THR A 367 14.26 25.88 3.37
N GLY A 368 13.58 25.46 4.44
CA GLY A 368 14.02 25.65 5.83
C GLY A 368 14.93 24.54 6.38
N LEU A 369 15.08 23.43 5.67
CA LEU A 369 15.92 22.31 6.10
C LEU A 369 17.34 22.49 5.55
N SER A 370 18.35 22.25 6.40
CA SER A 370 19.75 22.31 5.97
C SER A 370 20.12 21.15 5.04
N ASP A 371 21.05 21.39 4.11
CA ASP A 371 21.40 20.40 3.09
C ASP A 371 22.04 19.12 3.66
N ASP A 372 22.70 19.19 4.82
CA ASP A 372 23.24 18.04 5.54
C ASP A 372 22.17 17.08 6.09
N LYS A 373 20.92 17.56 6.20
CA LYS A 373 19.75 16.76 6.60
C LYS A 373 18.92 16.26 5.40
N LYS A 374 19.33 16.57 4.17
CA LYS A 374 18.70 16.12 2.94
C LYS A 374 19.51 15.01 2.31
N ALA A 375 18.86 13.92 1.90
CA ALA A 375 19.51 12.82 1.21
C ALA A 375 18.66 12.31 0.04
N ASN A 376 19.30 11.87 -1.03
CA ASN A 376 18.64 11.19 -2.14
C ASN A 376 19.35 9.87 -2.44
N HIS A 377 18.61 8.90 -2.98
CA HIS A 377 19.16 7.67 -3.54
C HIS A 377 18.38 7.26 -4.78
N LEU A 378 19.06 7.18 -5.92
CA LEU A 378 18.53 6.57 -7.14
C LEU A 378 19.08 5.15 -7.26
N GLU A 379 18.21 4.15 -7.11
CA GLU A 379 18.59 2.74 -7.17
C GLU A 379 18.74 2.26 -8.63
N PRO A 380 19.96 1.84 -9.04
CA PRO A 380 20.18 1.41 -10.43
C PRO A 380 19.42 0.13 -10.78
N GLY A 381 18.81 0.11 -11.97
CA GLY A 381 18.08 -1.05 -12.50
C GLY A 381 16.88 -1.53 -11.66
N ALA A 382 16.37 -0.72 -10.73
CA ALA A 382 15.17 -1.04 -9.98
C ALA A 382 13.95 -0.33 -10.59
N GLY A 383 12.90 -1.10 -10.88
CA GLY A 383 11.57 -0.56 -11.13
C GLY A 383 10.78 -0.30 -9.84
N HIS A 384 9.53 0.14 -9.97
CA HIS A 384 8.72 0.62 -8.84
C HIS A 384 8.63 -0.33 -7.64
N TYR A 385 8.34 -1.61 -7.87
CA TYR A 385 8.27 -2.59 -6.78
C TYR A 385 9.64 -2.92 -6.17
N GLY A 386 10.72 -2.75 -6.93
CA GLY A 386 12.08 -3.08 -6.50
C GLY A 386 12.60 -2.15 -5.40
N ILE A 387 12.08 -0.92 -5.34
CA ILE A 387 12.57 0.09 -4.40
C ILE A 387 12.01 -0.05 -2.97
N PHE A 388 10.97 -0.87 -2.77
CA PHE A 388 10.43 -1.17 -1.43
C PHE A 388 10.26 -2.66 -1.15
N ALA A 389 10.43 -3.53 -2.15
CA ALA A 389 10.37 -4.98 -2.01
C ALA A 389 11.47 -5.69 -2.82
N GLY A 390 11.70 -6.97 -2.54
CA GLY A 390 12.62 -7.79 -3.34
C GLY A 390 14.10 -7.64 -3.00
N LYS A 391 14.99 -7.78 -3.99
CA LYS A 391 16.45 -7.83 -3.79
C LYS A 391 17.05 -6.44 -3.60
N SER A 392 16.68 -5.47 -4.45
CA SER A 392 17.20 -4.10 -4.37
C SER A 392 16.86 -3.45 -3.04
N TRP A 393 15.59 -3.56 -2.58
CA TRP A 393 15.22 -3.19 -1.21
C TRP A 393 16.10 -3.84 -0.15
N ARG A 394 16.16 -5.17 -0.10
CA ARG A 394 16.82 -5.89 1.01
C ARG A 394 18.33 -5.67 1.09
N ASN A 395 19.00 -5.62 -0.05
CA ASN A 395 20.45 -5.62 -0.10
C ASN A 395 21.06 -4.22 -0.18
N ASN A 396 20.34 -3.25 -0.75
CA ASN A 396 20.89 -1.94 -1.07
C ASN A 396 20.14 -0.82 -0.33
N ILE A 397 18.84 -0.67 -0.58
CA ILE A 397 18.07 0.48 -0.10
C ILE A 397 17.81 0.41 1.41
N ARG A 398 17.39 -0.75 1.93
CA ARG A 398 17.09 -0.91 3.36
C ARG A 398 18.30 -0.56 4.24
N PRO A 399 19.52 -1.09 4.00
CA PRO A 399 20.71 -0.62 4.72
C PRO A 399 20.88 0.90 4.68
N LEU A 400 20.76 1.53 3.51
CA LEU A 400 20.89 2.98 3.38
C LEU A 400 19.83 3.77 4.16
N VAL A 401 18.61 3.24 4.28
CA VAL A 401 17.55 3.84 5.09
C VAL A 401 17.86 3.69 6.58
N LEU A 402 18.34 2.53 7.02
CA LEU A 402 18.73 2.33 8.43
C LEU A 402 19.95 3.19 8.81
N ASP A 403 20.95 3.28 7.93
CA ASP A 403 22.12 4.14 8.13
C ASP A 403 21.72 5.62 8.22
N PHE A 404 20.75 6.04 7.40
CA PHE A 404 20.20 7.39 7.45
C PHE A 404 19.45 7.67 8.77
N ILE A 405 18.67 6.70 9.25
CA ILE A 405 18.00 6.77 10.55
C ILE A 405 19.06 6.91 11.67
N ASP A 406 20.09 6.08 11.66
CA ASP A 406 21.13 6.09 12.68
C ASP A 406 21.93 7.41 12.68
N ALA A 407 22.29 7.91 11.50
CA ALA A 407 23.00 9.19 11.36
C ALA A 407 22.21 10.40 11.90
N ASN A 408 20.89 10.27 12.02
CA ASN A 408 19.98 11.32 12.52
C ASN A 408 19.35 10.96 13.88
N SER A 409 19.87 9.95 14.57
CA SER A 409 19.36 9.47 15.86
C SER A 409 19.97 10.19 17.08
N ASP A 410 21.07 10.93 16.93
CA ASP A 410 21.81 11.51 18.07
C ASP A 410 21.30 12.91 18.48
N GLY A 411 20.34 12.96 19.42
CA GLY A 411 19.82 14.16 20.08
C GLY A 411 18.48 13.92 20.80
N PRO A 412 18.13 14.62 21.92
CA PRO A 412 16.93 14.28 22.69
C PRO A 412 15.65 14.92 22.11
N LYS A 413 14.65 14.08 21.81
CA LYS A 413 13.21 14.44 21.78
C LYS A 413 12.40 13.37 22.55
N GLY A 414 12.10 13.66 23.83
CA GLY A 414 10.92 13.21 24.60
C GLY A 414 10.85 11.81 25.22
N ASN A 415 10.40 11.70 26.48
CA ASN A 415 10.30 10.48 27.29
C ASN A 415 9.20 9.51 26.83
N VAL A 416 9.58 8.23 26.70
CA VAL A 416 8.70 7.08 26.48
C VAL A 416 7.58 7.03 27.53
N THR A 417 6.33 7.19 27.10
CA THR A 417 5.15 6.87 27.91
C THR A 417 5.11 5.35 28.09
N LYS A 418 5.33 4.88 29.31
CA LYS A 418 5.15 3.46 29.65
C LYS A 418 3.69 3.07 29.42
N LEU A 419 3.44 2.25 28.40
CA LEU A 419 2.19 1.51 28.24
C LEU A 419 1.93 0.72 29.53
N LYS A 420 0.83 1.05 30.21
CA LYS A 420 0.33 0.27 31.34
C LYS A 420 -0.30 -1.00 30.79
N THR A 421 0.34 -2.13 31.01
CA THR A 421 -0.30 -3.43 30.96
C THR A 421 -1.28 -3.56 32.12
N ALA A 422 -2.53 -3.89 31.81
CA ALA A 422 -3.52 -4.38 32.77
C ALA A 422 -3.50 -5.91 32.78
#